data_AF-D5T3N8-F1
#
_entry.id   AF-D5T3N8-F1
#
_cell.length_a   1.000
_cell.length_b   1.000
_cell.length_c   1.000
_cell.angle_alpha   90.00
_cell.angle_beta   90.00
_cell.angle_gamma   90.00
#
_symmetry.space_group_name_H-M   'P 1'
#
loop_
_entity.id
_entity.type
_entity.pdbx_description
1 polymer ?
#
loop_
_entity_poly.entity_id
_entity_poly.type
_entity_poly.pdbx_seq_one_letter_code
_entity_poly.pdbx_strand_id
1 'polypeptide(L)' 'MTKKFLEAQGVPFKEINIEDDTKYVEALKADGFRQTPVVSVAGMPKFSGFRPDVLKKISA' A
#
# COMPACT_ATOMS: atom_id res chain seq x y z
N MET A 1 1.30 -9.58 4.97
CA MET A 1 -0.03 -9.49 5.63
C MET A 1 -1.00 -8.64 4.81
N THR A 2 -0.64 -7.40 4.43
CA THR A 2 -1.51 -6.52 3.63
C THR A 2 -1.93 -7.10 2.27
N LYS A 3 -0.99 -7.65 1.49
CA LYS A 3 -1.27 -8.31 0.20
C LYS A 3 -2.32 -9.42 0.33
N LYS A 4 -2.05 -10.40 1.20
CA LYS A 4 -2.97 -11.52 1.49
C LYS A 4 -4.35 -11.05 1.94
N PHE A 5 -4.43 -9.94 2.67
CA PHE A 5 -5.72 -9.38 3.09
C PHE A 5 -6.49 -8.82 1.88
N LEU A 6 -5.84 -8.07 1.00
CA LEU A 6 -6.47 -7.56 -0.23
C LEU A 6 -6.93 -8.69 -1.15
N GLU A 7 -6.10 -9.73 -1.33
CA GLU A 7 -6.45 -10.93 -2.08
C GLU A 7 -7.66 -11.66 -1.46
N ALA A 8 -7.66 -11.85 -0.14
CA ALA A 8 -8.77 -12.49 0.58
C ALA A 8 -10.08 -11.68 0.53
N GLN A 9 -9.99 -10.36 0.34
CA GLN A 9 -11.15 -9.50 0.14
C GLN A 9 -11.56 -9.34 -1.33
N GLY A 10 -10.82 -9.95 -2.28
CA GLY A 10 -11.08 -9.81 -3.71
C GLY A 10 -10.88 -8.39 -4.25
N VAL A 11 -10.13 -7.55 -3.54
CA VAL A 11 -9.88 -6.17 -3.98
C VAL A 11 -8.79 -6.19 -5.05
N PRO A 12 -9.02 -5.62 -6.25
CA PRO A 12 -7.98 -5.48 -7.25
C PRO A 12 -6.93 -4.48 -6.77
N PHE A 13 -5.67 -4.90 -6.71
CA PHE A 13 -4.54 -4.03 -6.37
C PHE A 13 -3.37 -4.27 -7.32
N LYS A 14 -2.53 -3.25 -7.47
CA LYS A 14 -1.26 -3.36 -8.19
C LYS A 14 -0.12 -3.49 -7.18
N GLU A 15 0.59 -4.61 -7.26
CA GLU A 15 1.85 -4.76 -6.53
C GLU A 15 2.96 -4.04 -7.29
N ILE A 16 3.73 -3.23 -6.58
CA ILE A 16 4.90 -2.55 -7.10
C ILE A 16 6.06 -2.93 -6.20
N ASN A 17 7.03 -3.69 -6.74
CA ASN A 17 8.25 -3.98 -6.01
C ASN A 17 9.19 -2.77 -6.09
N ILE A 18 9.36 -2.09 -4.96
CA ILE A 18 10.24 -0.93 -4.88
C ILE A 18 11.73 -1.30 -4.87
N GLU A 19 12.07 -2.59 -4.68
CA GLU A 19 13.44 -3.08 -4.80
C GLU A 19 13.91 -3.09 -6.27
N ASP A 20 13.00 -3.42 -7.20
CA ASP A 20 13.24 -3.36 -8.64
C ASP A 20 13.05 -1.94 -9.20
N ASP A 21 11.99 -1.23 -8.77
CA ASP A 21 11.68 0.12 -9.22
C ASP A 21 12.09 1.18 -8.18
N THR A 22 13.40 1.48 -8.14
CA THR A 22 13.98 2.48 -7.24
C THR A 22 13.38 3.89 -7.40
N LYS A 23 12.77 4.20 -8.55
CA LYS A 23 12.03 5.46 -8.80
C LYS A 23 10.91 5.72 -7.78
N TYR A 24 10.28 4.66 -7.26
CA TYR A 24 9.23 4.81 -6.23
C TYR A 24 9.83 4.96 -4.84
N VAL A 25 11.06 4.48 -4.60
CA VAL A 25 11.73 4.61 -3.30
C VAL A 25 11.95 6.09 -2.97
N GLU A 26 12.42 6.88 -3.94
CA GLU A 26 12.64 8.32 -3.74
C GLU A 26 11.32 9.05 -3.48
N ALA A 27 10.27 8.75 -4.24
CA ALA A 27 8.93 9.32 -4.02
C ALA A 27 8.38 8.97 -2.63
N LEU A 28 8.51 7.71 -2.20
CA LEU A 28 8.06 7.25 -0.88
C LEU A 28 8.85 7.90 0.26
N LYS A 29 10.16 8.06 0.09
CA LYS A 29 11.00 8.78 1.05
C LYS A 29 10.63 10.26 1.14
N ALA A 30 10.33 10.90 0.00
CA ALA A 30 9.88 12.29 -0.05
C ALA A 30 8.51 12.48 0.62
N ASP A 31 7.60 11.51 0.49
CA ASP A 31 6.35 11.43 1.24
C ASP A 31 6.54 11.16 2.75
N GLY A 32 7.77 10.87 3.19
CA GLY A 32 8.10 10.60 4.59
C GLY A 32 7.89 9.13 5.02
N PHE A 33 7.57 8.23 4.09
CA PHE A 33 7.47 6.81 4.39
C PHE A 33 8.85 6.21 4.60
N ARG A 34 9.02 5.52 5.73
CA ARG A 34 10.28 4.87 6.14
C ARG A 34 10.14 3.36 6.30
N GLN A 35 8.93 2.82 6.11
CA GLN A 35 8.62 1.41 6.32
C GLN A 35 7.73 0.90 5.19
N THR A 36 8.03 -0.30 4.73
CA THR A 36 7.18 -1.07 3.81
C THR A 36 6.31 -2.05 4.61
N PRO A 37 5.16 -2.48 4.09
CA PRO A 37 4.55 -2.10 2.80
C PRO A 37 3.89 -0.71 2.85
N VAL A 38 3.87 0.01 1.73
CA VAL A 38 3.09 1.24 1.57
C VAL A 38 1.90 0.95 0.66
N VAL A 39 0.71 1.40 1.08
CA VAL A 39 -0.53 1.23 0.34
C VAL A 39 -1.03 2.61 -0.06
N SER A 40 -1.25 2.78 -1.36
CA SER A 40 -1.89 3.97 -1.92
C SER A 40 -3.24 3.58 -2.48
N VAL A 41 -4.27 4.33 -2.11
CA VAL A 41 -5.65 4.07 -2.51
C VAL A 41 -6.20 5.33 -3.16
N ALA A 42 -6.85 5.21 -4.30
CA ALA A 42 -7.45 6.36 -4.98
C ALA A 42 -8.49 7.03 -4.06
N GLY A 43 -8.37 8.34 -3.87
CA GLY A 43 -9.28 9.10 -3.00
C GLY A 43 -9.02 8.98 -1.49
N MET A 44 -7.95 8.27 -1.07
CA MET A 44 -7.56 8.21 0.34
C MET A 44 -6.07 8.54 0.53
N PRO A 45 -5.70 9.06 1.72
CA PRO A 45 -4.30 9.28 2.03
C PRO A 45 -3.54 7.94 2.04
N LYS A 46 -2.35 7.96 1.46
CA LYS A 46 -1.42 6.82 1.46
C LYS A 46 -1.01 6.52 2.90
N PHE A 47 -0.80 5.25 3.20
CA PHE A 47 -0.39 4.81 4.53
C PHE A 47 0.64 3.69 4.45
N SER A 48 1.51 3.62 5.45
CA SER A 48 2.48 2.53 5.61
C SER A 48 2.03 1.53 6.65
N GLY A 49 2.43 0.27 6.46
CA GLY A 49 2.20 -0.84 7.37
C GLY A 49 0.93 -1.63 7.07
N PHE A 50 0.58 -2.53 8.00
CA PHE A 50 -0.64 -3.33 7.94
C PHE A 50 -1.75 -2.66 8.75
N ARG A 51 -2.73 -2.07 8.04
CA ARG A 51 -3.87 -1.34 8.64
C ARG A 51 -5.19 -1.99 8.23
N PRO A 52 -5.63 -3.06 8.93
CA PRO A 52 -6.87 -3.76 8.58
C PRO A 52 -8.11 -2.87 8.68
N ASP A 53 -8.08 -1.86 9.56
CA ASP A 53 -9.13 -0.84 9.69
C ASP A 53 -9.35 -0.04 8.41
N VAL A 54 -8.26 0.40 7.75
CA VAL A 54 -8.35 1.13 6.47
C VAL A 54 -8.69 0.17 5.35
N LEU A 55 -8.05 -1.00 5.31
CA LEU A 55 -8.25 -2.00 4.25
C LEU A 55 -9.70 -2.47 4.17
N LYS A 56 -10.39 -2.64 5.31
CA LYS A 56 -11.82 -2.98 5.35
C LYS A 56 -12.73 -1.89 4.76
N LYS A 57 -12.32 -0.62 4.78
CA LYS A 57 -13.11 0.48 4.19
C LYS A 57 -13.03 0.50 2.67
N ILE A 58 -11.99 -0.08 2.09
CA ILE A 58 -11.77 -0.11 0.63
C ILE A 58 -12.42 -1.33 -0.02
N SER A 59 -12.63 -2.40 0.75
CA SER A 59 -13.24 -3.65 0.29
C SER A 59 -14.76 -3.71 0.46
N ALA A 60 -15.37 -2.67 1.04
CA ALA A 60 -16.81 -2.60 1.34
C ALA A 60 -17.60 -2.01 0.17
#